data_AF-A0A5E9G3L2-F1
#
_entry.id   AF-A0A5E9G3L2-F1
#
_cell.length_a   1.000
_cell.length_b   1.000
_cell.length_c   1.000
_cell.angle_alpha   90.00
_cell.angle_beta   90.00
_cell.angle_gamma   90.00
#
_symmetry.space_group_name_H-M   'P 1'
#
loop_
_entity.id
_entity.type
_entity.pdbx_description
1 polymer ?
#
loop_
_entity_poly.entity_id
_entity_poly.type
_entity_poly.pdbx_seq_one_letter_code
_entity_poly.pdbx_strand_id
1 'polypeptide(L)' 'MFCTQYSQKDWHQRLGSGVHADAIMDRIIHNTVWVETGTYNMREHTALTSV' A
#
# COMPACT_ATOMS: atom_id res chain seq x y z
N MET A 1 -6.23 9.83 0.86
CA MET A 1 -4.93 9.18 1.10
C MET A 1 -5.18 7.70 1.28
N PHE A 2 -4.55 6.85 0.44
CA PHE A 2 -4.67 5.40 0.50
C PHE A 2 -3.29 4.81 0.83
N CYS A 3 -3.23 3.84 1.74
CA CYS A 3 -1.98 3.26 2.22
C CYS A 3 -2.06 1.72 2.17
N THR A 4 -1.02 1.07 1.65
CA THR A 4 -0.93 -0.39 1.57
C THR A 4 0.44 -0.87 2.04
N GLN A 5 0.50 -2.14 2.43
CA GLN A 5 1.77 -2.86 2.66
C GLN A 5 2.25 -3.61 1.41
N TYR A 6 1.39 -3.79 0.41
CA TYR A 6 1.69 -4.54 -0.80
C TYR A 6 1.96 -3.60 -1.96
N SER A 7 2.86 -4.02 -2.86
CA SER A 7 3.16 -3.29 -4.09
C SER A 7 1.96 -3.30 -5.04
N GLN A 8 1.81 -2.23 -5.84
CA GLN A 8 0.69 -2.05 -6.77
C GLN A 8 0.44 -3.28 -7.66
N LYS A 9 1.51 -3.92 -8.16
CA LYS A 9 1.42 -5.11 -9.02
C LYS A 9 0.70 -6.29 -8.38
N ASP A 10 0.71 -6.39 -7.06
CA ASP A 10 0.08 -7.50 -6.34
C ASP A 10 -1.41 -7.23 -6.08
N TRP A 11 -1.88 -6.01 -6.33
CA TRP A 11 -3.23 -5.60 -5.96
C TRP A 11 -4.31 -6.28 -6.80
N HIS A 12 -4.11 -6.38 -8.11
CA HIS A 12 -5.12 -6.98 -8.99
C HIS A 12 -5.51 -8.38 -8.53
N GLN A 13 -4.50 -9.23 -8.25
CA GLN A 13 -4.73 -10.57 -7.73
C GLN A 13 -5.35 -10.55 -6.32
N ARG A 14 -4.84 -9.70 -5.42
CA ARG A 14 -5.32 -9.61 -4.03
C ARG A 14 -6.73 -9.05 -3.88
N LEU A 15 -7.18 -8.25 -4.85
CA LEU A 15 -8.54 -7.72 -4.93
C LEU A 15 -9.55 -8.72 -5.53
N GLY A 16 -9.12 -9.94 -5.83
CA GLY A 16 -9.99 -10.98 -6.41
C GLY A 16 -10.01 -11.01 -7.93
N SER A 17 -9.19 -10.19 -8.60
CA SER A 17 -9.12 -10.06 -10.06
C SER A 17 -10.43 -9.63 -10.74
N GLY A 18 -10.35 -9.38 -12.04
CA GLY A 18 -11.52 -9.11 -12.88
C GLY A 18 -12.03 -7.68 -12.76
N VAL A 19 -13.17 -7.41 -13.40
CA VAL A 19 -13.64 -6.04 -13.67
C VAL A 19 -13.86 -5.19 -12.42
N HIS A 20 -14.18 -5.81 -11.28
CA HIS A 20 -14.33 -5.10 -10.02
C HIS A 20 -12.96 -4.66 -9.46
N ALA A 21 -11.93 -5.51 -9.56
CA ALA A 21 -10.58 -5.16 -9.18
C ALA A 21 -10.02 -4.05 -10.08
N ASP A 22 -10.27 -4.14 -11.39
CA ASP A 22 -9.88 -3.11 -12.37
C ASP A 22 -10.52 -1.75 -12.03
N ALA A 23 -11.84 -1.72 -11.79
CA ALA A 23 -12.56 -0.49 -11.45
C ALA A 23 -12.07 0.15 -10.12
N ILE A 24 -11.67 -0.66 -9.14
CA ILE A 24 -11.06 -0.17 -7.90
C ILE A 24 -9.68 0.41 -8.19
N MET A 25 -8.86 -0.32 -8.94
CA MET A 25 -7.50 0.07 -9.30
C MET A 25 -7.49 1.36 -10.12
N ASP A 26 -8.39 1.54 -11.08
CA ASP A 26 -8.52 2.77 -11.87
C ASP A 26 -8.73 3.99 -10.97
N ARG A 27 -9.59 3.89 -9.95
CA ARG A 27 -9.85 5.00 -9.02
C ARG A 27 -8.65 5.34 -8.14
N ILE A 28 -7.84 4.35 -7.76
CA ILE A 28 -6.70 4.53 -6.84
C ILE A 28 -5.42 4.90 -7.58
N ILE A 29 -5.22 4.44 -8.81
CA ILE A 29 -3.99 4.69 -9.57
C ILE A 29 -4.09 5.98 -10.37
N HIS A 30 -5.31 6.37 -10.79
CA HIS A 30 -5.49 7.56 -11.59
C HIS A 30 -5.12 8.84 -10.82
N ASN A 31 -4.18 9.60 -11.38
CA ASN A 31 -3.70 10.88 -10.84
C ASN A 31 -3.18 10.83 -9.39
N THR A 32 -2.62 9.69 -8.97
CA THR A 32 -2.04 9.57 -7.63
C THR A 32 -0.54 9.80 -7.61
N VAL A 33 -0.08 10.37 -6.49
CA VAL A 33 1.34 10.54 -6.18
C VAL A 33 1.75 9.39 -5.28
N TRP A 34 2.82 8.70 -5.68
CA TRP A 34 3.36 7.56 -4.94
C TRP A 34 4.37 8.02 -3.90
N VAL A 35 4.25 7.48 -2.68
CA VAL A 35 5.18 7.72 -1.59
C VAL A 35 5.56 6.37 -0.98
N GLU A 36 6.84 6.02 -1.06
CA GLU A 36 7.37 4.80 -0.48
C GLU A 36 7.96 5.08 0.90
N THR A 37 7.52 4.34 1.92
CA THR A 37 7.92 4.53 3.32
C THR A 37 9.21 3.78 3.72
N GLY A 38 9.76 2.95 2.83
CA GLY A 38 10.94 2.13 3.11
C GLY A 38 10.65 0.95 4.06
N THR A 39 11.71 0.41 4.66
CA THR A 39 11.67 -0.85 5.44
C THR A 39 11.83 -0.65 6.95
N TYR A 40 11.96 0.59 7.42
CA TYR A 40 12.24 0.88 8.82
C TYR A 40 11.02 0.63 9.72
N ASN A 41 11.13 -0.29 10.66
CA ASN A 41 10.04 -0.64 11.56
C ASN A 41 9.94 0.37 12.71
N MET A 42 8.99 1.30 12.59
CA MET A 42 8.74 2.30 13.63
C MET A 42 8.24 1.69 14.96
N ARG A 43 7.62 0.50 14.96
CA ARG A 43 7.20 -0.17 16.21
C ARG A 43 8.40 -0.67 17.00
N GLU A 44 9.37 -1.26 16.32
CA GLU A 44 10.64 -1.68 16.94
C GLU A 44 11.44 -0.48 17.44
N HIS A 45 11.55 0.58 16.63
CA HIS A 45 12.22 1.82 17.05
C HIS A 45 11.59 2.40 18.32
N THR A 46 10.26 2.54 18.34
CA THR A 46 9.57 3.11 19.50
C THR A 46 9.81 2.28 20.75
N ALA A 47 9.78 0.94 20.64
CA ALA A 47 10.07 0.04 21.75
C ALA A 47 11.51 0.17 22.27
N LEU A 48 12.48 0.41 21.38
CA LEU A 48 13.88 0.64 21.73
C LEU A 48 14.12 2.01 22.38
N THR A 49 13.44 3.05 21.93
CA THR A 49 13.60 4.43 22.45
C THR A 49 12.86 4.67 23.77
N SER A 50 11.86 3.84 24.10
CA SER A 50 11.12 3.92 25.37
C SER A 50 11.84 3.32 26.58
N VAL A 51 13.14 2.99 26.45
CA VAL A 51 14.01 2.43 27.50
C VAL A 51 15.10 3.43 27.84
#